data_AF-A0AAD6RB49-F1
#
_entry.id   AF-A0AAD6RB49-F1
#
_cell.length_a   1.000
_cell.length_b   1.000
_cell.length_c   1.000
_cell.angle_alpha   90.00
_cell.angle_beta   90.00
_cell.angle_gamma   90.00
#
_symmetry.space_group_name_H-M   'P 1'
#
loop_
_entity.id
_entity.type
_entity.pdbx_description
1 polymer ?
#
loop_
_entity_poly.entity_id
_entity_poly.type
_entity_poly.pdbx_seq_one_letter_code
_entity_poly.pdbx_strand_id
1 'polypeptide(L)'
;MTDPVIVASGQTYERESIRKWIDSNHRTCPKTREILAHLSLAPNYALKNLILQWCENNNFELPKKHFPASSNPGTTSEHQEKVSSLVKDLSSSQLEVQRKAVKKIRLLSKENPENRILIANNGGIPPIVQLLREPFRPIIGVLNSGTTEARENSAAALFSLSMLDENKVTVGLSDGIPPLVDLLQNGTDRSLGMVDEALSIFLLLASHPEGRNEIGRLSFIETLVELMKDGTPKNKECATSVLLELGSTNSSFMLAATSIWRLRKFS
;
A
#
# COMPACT_ATOMS: atom_id res chain seq x y z
N MET A 1 -11.64 -10.14 -20.65
CA MET A 1 -11.51 -9.49 -19.34
C MET A 1 -10.66 -8.24 -19.56
N THR A 2 -11.19 -7.08 -19.22
CA THR A 2 -10.61 -5.75 -19.43
C THR A 2 -10.09 -5.15 -18.13
N ASP A 3 -10.77 -5.39 -17.01
CA ASP A 3 -10.37 -4.86 -15.71
C ASP A 3 -10.43 -5.97 -14.64
N PRO A 4 -9.39 -6.81 -14.58
CA PRO A 4 -9.35 -7.93 -13.65
C PRO A 4 -9.21 -7.46 -12.19
N VAL A 5 -10.02 -8.02 -11.30
CA VAL A 5 -9.99 -7.76 -9.85
C VAL A 5 -10.03 -9.05 -9.04
N ILE A 6 -9.32 -9.07 -7.93
CA ILE A 6 -9.25 -10.14 -6.94
C ILE A 6 -10.30 -9.87 -5.85
N VAL A 7 -11.08 -10.89 -5.52
CA VAL A 7 -11.99 -10.90 -4.35
C VAL A 7 -11.31 -11.52 -3.14
N ALA A 8 -11.91 -11.39 -1.95
CA ALA A 8 -11.38 -11.95 -0.69
C ALA A 8 -10.96 -13.44 -0.76
N SER A 9 -11.61 -14.24 -1.61
CA SER A 9 -11.27 -15.66 -1.81
C SER A 9 -10.03 -15.89 -2.70
N GLY A 10 -9.31 -14.83 -3.09
CA GLY A 10 -8.16 -14.90 -4.01
C GLY A 10 -8.51 -15.14 -5.49
N GLN A 11 -9.78 -15.32 -5.84
CA GLN A 11 -10.20 -15.52 -7.23
C GLN A 11 -10.26 -14.19 -7.99
N THR A 12 -9.95 -14.23 -9.29
CA THR A 12 -9.96 -13.05 -10.16
C THR A 12 -11.19 -13.03 -11.08
N TYR A 13 -11.83 -11.87 -11.21
CA TYR A 13 -13.01 -11.64 -12.02
C TYR A 13 -12.92 -10.31 -12.79
N GLU A 14 -13.77 -10.13 -13.79
CA GLU A 14 -14.01 -8.81 -14.39
C GLU A 14 -14.70 -7.89 -13.36
N ARG A 15 -14.15 -6.68 -13.13
CA ARG A 15 -14.66 -5.73 -12.11
C ARG A 15 -16.15 -5.50 -12.20
N GLU A 16 -16.65 -5.23 -13.40
CA GLU A 16 -18.05 -4.89 -13.60
C GLU A 16 -18.98 -6.09 -13.33
N SER A 17 -18.53 -7.30 -13.66
CA SER A 17 -19.30 -8.52 -13.42
C SER A 17 -19.40 -8.84 -11.93
N ILE A 18 -18.27 -8.74 -11.21
CA ILE A 18 -18.27 -9.03 -9.78
C ILE A 18 -18.91 -7.91 -8.95
N ARG A 19 -18.83 -6.64 -9.38
CA ARG A 19 -19.60 -5.55 -8.77
C ARG A 19 -21.10 -5.81 -8.85
N LYS A 20 -21.62 -6.10 -10.05
CA LYS A 20 -23.05 -6.45 -10.24
C LYS A 20 -23.49 -7.60 -9.35
N TRP A 21 -22.64 -8.61 -9.17
CA TRP A 21 -22.89 -9.73 -8.28
C TRP A 21 -23.05 -9.29 -6.82
N ILE A 22 -22.10 -8.49 -6.31
CA ILE A 22 -22.12 -7.96 -4.94
C ILE A 22 -23.29 -6.99 -4.73
N ASP A 23 -23.55 -6.11 -5.71
CA ASP A 23 -24.65 -5.14 -5.69
C ASP A 23 -26.04 -5.82 -5.69
N SER A 24 -26.12 -7.06 -6.22
CA SER A 24 -27.30 -7.92 -6.14
C SER A 24 -27.44 -8.63 -4.79
N ASN A 25 -26.72 -8.15 -3.77
CA ASN A 25 -26.72 -8.65 -2.39
C ASN A 25 -26.12 -10.05 -2.19
N HIS A 26 -25.36 -10.56 -3.17
CA HIS A 26 -24.63 -11.82 -3.01
C HIS A 26 -23.33 -11.59 -2.22
N ARG A 27 -23.12 -12.40 -1.18
CA ARG A 27 -21.92 -12.36 -0.32
C ARG A 27 -20.97 -13.54 -0.49
N THR A 28 -21.17 -14.33 -1.55
CA THR A 28 -20.37 -15.53 -1.82
C THR A 28 -19.51 -15.34 -3.05
N CYS A 29 -18.34 -15.99 -3.08
CA CYS A 29 -17.52 -16.11 -4.26
C CYS A 29 -18.27 -16.87 -5.36
N PRO A 30 -18.43 -16.33 -6.58
CA PRO A 30 -19.17 -17.00 -7.65
C PRO A 30 -18.63 -18.40 -8.02
N LYS A 31 -17.32 -18.61 -7.86
CA LYS A 31 -16.65 -19.86 -8.25
C LYS A 31 -16.54 -20.85 -7.11
N THR A 32 -16.09 -20.43 -5.93
CA THR A 32 -15.89 -21.34 -4.78
C THR A 32 -17.16 -21.52 -3.94
N ARG A 33 -18.15 -20.63 -4.11
CA ARG A 33 -19.38 -20.56 -3.29
C ARG A 33 -19.15 -20.29 -1.80
N GLU A 34 -17.92 -20.02 -1.39
CA GLU A 34 -17.58 -19.63 -0.02
C GLU A 34 -18.02 -18.20 0.25
N ILE A 35 -18.33 -17.90 1.51
CA ILE A 35 -18.66 -16.54 1.95
C ILE A 35 -17.38 -15.70 1.88
N LEU A 36 -17.46 -14.54 1.24
CA LEU A 36 -16.34 -13.61 1.15
C LEU A 36 -16.12 -12.95 2.52
N ALA A 37 -14.89 -12.99 3.03
CA ALA A 37 -14.53 -12.33 4.29
C ALA A 37 -14.78 -10.81 4.26
N HIS A 38 -14.58 -10.19 3.08
CA HIS A 38 -14.86 -8.79 2.81
C HIS A 38 -15.32 -8.60 1.35
N LEU A 39 -15.99 -7.49 1.06
CA LEU A 39 -16.51 -7.17 -0.29
C LEU A 39 -15.57 -6.27 -1.10
N SER A 40 -14.41 -5.91 -0.55
CA SER A 40 -13.39 -5.11 -1.24
C SER A 40 -12.85 -5.84 -2.48
N LEU A 41 -12.68 -5.09 -3.58
CA LEU A 41 -12.18 -5.59 -4.85
C LEU A 41 -10.77 -5.04 -5.10
N ALA A 42 -9.75 -5.91 -5.01
CA ALA A 42 -8.39 -5.53 -5.28
C ALA A 42 -8.12 -5.57 -6.80
N PRO A 43 -7.55 -4.57 -7.44
CA PRO A 43 -7.08 -4.68 -8.82
C PRO A 43 -6.05 -5.80 -8.97
N ASN A 44 -6.21 -6.67 -9.98
CA ASN A 44 -5.19 -7.64 -10.34
C ASN A 44 -4.25 -7.07 -11.41
N TYR A 45 -3.33 -6.20 -10.99
CA TYR A 45 -2.40 -5.53 -11.90
C TYR A 45 -1.51 -6.50 -12.67
N ALA A 46 -1.09 -7.61 -12.04
CA ALA A 46 -0.28 -8.63 -12.69
C ALA A 46 -1.03 -9.26 -13.88
N LEU A 47 -2.28 -9.69 -13.67
CA LEU A 47 -3.09 -10.25 -14.75
C LEU A 47 -3.44 -9.18 -15.80
N LYS A 48 -3.69 -7.94 -15.38
CA LYS A 48 -3.96 -6.83 -16.30
C LYS A 48 -2.78 -6.59 -17.25
N ASN A 49 -1.55 -6.60 -16.75
CA ASN A 49 -0.36 -6.48 -17.59
C ASN A 49 -0.19 -7.66 -18.54
N LEU A 50 -0.43 -8.89 -18.09
CA LEU A 50 -0.37 -10.06 -18.95
C LEU A 50 -1.39 -9.99 -20.09
N ILE A 51 -2.60 -9.49 -19.81
CA ILE A 51 -3.62 -9.24 -20.83
C ILE A 51 -3.15 -8.17 -21.82
N LEU A 52 -2.62 -7.05 -21.33
CA LEU A 52 -2.11 -5.97 -22.19
C LEU A 52 -0.97 -6.44 -23.10
N GLN A 53 0.01 -7.17 -22.55
CA GLN A 53 1.10 -7.75 -23.33
C GLN A 53 0.61 -8.74 -24.38
N TRP A 54 -0.37 -9.58 -24.03
CA TRP A 54 -1.00 -10.48 -25.00
C TRP A 54 -1.70 -9.69 -26.11
N CYS A 55 -2.42 -8.62 -25.76
CA CYS A 55 -3.10 -7.75 -26.71
C CYS A 55 -2.11 -7.10 -27.71
N GLU A 56 -1.00 -6.54 -27.21
CA GLU A 56 0.07 -5.97 -28.04
C GLU A 56 0.67 -7.01 -28.98
N ASN A 57 1.04 -8.19 -28.47
CA ASN A 57 1.66 -9.25 -29.27
C ASN A 57 0.72 -9.84 -30.34
N ASN A 58 -0.59 -9.70 -30.16
CA ASN A 58 -1.61 -10.24 -31.07
C ASN A 58 -2.33 -9.14 -31.88
N ASN A 59 -1.87 -7.89 -31.83
CA ASN A 59 -2.52 -6.73 -32.45
C ASN A 59 -4.02 -6.62 -32.12
N PHE A 60 -4.40 -6.96 -30.88
CA PHE A 60 -5.78 -6.94 -30.42
C PHE A 60 -6.04 -5.68 -29.58
N GLU A 61 -7.01 -4.85 -29.96
CA GLU A 61 -7.42 -3.70 -29.16
C GLU A 61 -8.50 -4.07 -28.13
N LEU A 62 -8.26 -3.75 -26.85
CA LEU A 62 -9.29 -3.89 -25.82
C LEU A 62 -10.40 -2.85 -26.04
N PRO A 63 -11.67 -3.21 -25.77
CA PRO A 63 -12.78 -2.27 -25.81
C PRO A 63 -12.52 -1.08 -24.87
N LYS A 64 -12.26 0.10 -25.43
CA LYS A 64 -12.06 1.34 -24.67
C LYS A 64 -13.41 1.78 -24.07
N LYS A 65 -13.58 1.65 -22.76
CA LYS A 65 -14.69 2.32 -22.05
C LYS A 65 -14.37 3.81 -21.95
N HIS A 66 -15.32 4.65 -22.37
CA HIS A 66 -15.23 6.11 -22.33
C HIS A 66 -14.87 6.62 -20.92
N PHE A 67 -13.62 7.03 -20.75
CA PHE A 67 -13.26 8.08 -19.81
C PHE A 67 -13.07 9.36 -20.63
N PRO A 68 -13.57 10.53 -20.20
CA PRO A 68 -13.32 11.78 -20.92
C PRO A 68 -11.81 11.99 -21.05
N ALA A 69 -11.36 12.13 -22.29
CA ALA A 69 -9.95 12.27 -22.62
C ALA A 69 -9.38 13.60 -22.11
N SER A 70 -8.32 13.50 -21.34
CA SER A 70 -7.16 14.40 -21.34
C SER A 70 -5.99 13.43 -21.23
N SER A 71 -5.03 13.28 -22.14
CA SER A 71 -4.23 14.27 -22.86
C SER A 71 -3.48 13.56 -24.01
N ASN A 72 -2.96 14.32 -24.99
CA ASN A 72 -2.12 13.97 -26.15
C ASN A 72 -1.49 12.54 -26.25
N PRO A 73 -1.65 11.81 -27.38
CA PRO A 73 -1.14 10.44 -27.55
C PRO A 73 0.39 10.26 -27.60
N GLY A 74 1.16 11.33 -27.88
CA GLY A 74 2.61 11.22 -28.16
C GLY A 74 3.52 11.22 -26.92
N THR A 75 3.12 11.90 -25.84
CA THR A 75 3.90 12.02 -24.59
C THR A 75 3.70 10.86 -23.62
N THR A 76 2.61 10.12 -23.76
CA THR A 76 2.21 9.06 -22.83
C THR A 76 3.05 7.80 -23.00
N SER A 77 3.52 7.51 -24.22
CA SER A 77 4.30 6.30 -24.55
C SER A 77 5.69 6.30 -23.89
N GLU A 78 6.46 7.38 -24.05
CA GLU A 78 7.82 7.47 -23.50
C GLU A 78 7.81 7.50 -21.96
N HIS A 79 6.81 8.18 -21.37
CA HIS A 79 6.64 8.22 -19.92
C HIS A 79 6.22 6.85 -19.35
N GLN A 80 5.39 6.11 -20.08
CA GLN A 80 5.00 4.74 -19.74
C GLN A 80 6.17 3.75 -19.79
N GLU A 81 7.03 3.84 -20.80
CA GLU A 81 8.26 3.04 -20.87
C GLU A 81 9.24 3.37 -19.72
N LYS A 82 9.36 4.65 -19.35
CA LYS A 82 10.15 5.07 -18.19
C LYS A 82 9.61 4.51 -16.88
N VAL A 83 8.29 4.51 -16.67
CA VAL A 83 7.70 3.90 -15.46
C VAL A 83 7.88 2.38 -15.46
N SER A 84 7.71 1.73 -16.61
CA SER A 84 7.87 0.28 -16.73
C SER A 84 9.31 -0.17 -16.44
N SER A 85 10.30 0.54 -16.99
CA SER A 85 11.72 0.29 -16.69
C SER A 85 12.05 0.51 -15.22
N LEU A 86 11.57 1.59 -14.59
CA LEU A 86 11.76 1.82 -13.16
C LEU A 86 11.13 0.72 -12.29
N VAL A 87 9.94 0.23 -12.65
CA VAL A 87 9.30 -0.86 -11.90
C VAL A 87 10.09 -2.16 -12.05
N LYS A 88 10.66 -2.44 -13.22
CA LYS A 88 11.55 -3.59 -13.43
C LYS A 88 12.82 -3.47 -12.58
N ASP A 89 13.39 -2.27 -12.48
CA ASP A 89 14.61 -2.00 -11.70
C ASP A 89 14.42 -2.21 -10.19
N LEU A 90 13.19 -2.13 -9.67
CA LEU A 90 12.88 -2.47 -8.27
C LEU A 90 13.19 -3.93 -7.93
N SER A 91 13.17 -4.82 -8.92
CA SER A 91 13.48 -6.25 -8.76
C SER A 91 14.89 -6.61 -9.26
N SER A 92 15.76 -5.61 -9.51
CA SER A 92 17.14 -5.82 -9.96
C SER A 92 17.97 -6.56 -8.90
N SER A 93 19.02 -7.28 -9.31
CA SER A 93 19.96 -7.90 -8.36
C SER A 93 20.91 -6.90 -7.70
N GLN A 94 21.01 -5.67 -8.23
CA GLN A 94 21.90 -4.64 -7.73
C GLN A 94 21.19 -3.68 -6.78
N LEU A 95 21.70 -3.56 -5.55
CA LEU A 95 21.11 -2.71 -4.50
C LEU A 95 21.00 -1.24 -4.91
N GLU A 96 22.04 -0.70 -5.55
CA GLU A 96 22.06 0.69 -5.99
C GLU A 96 21.02 0.99 -7.08
N VAL A 97 20.71 0.00 -7.92
CA VAL A 97 19.66 0.12 -8.94
C VAL A 97 18.29 0.15 -8.27
N GLN A 98 18.02 -0.78 -7.36
CA GLN A 98 16.77 -0.81 -6.59
C GLN A 98 16.54 0.50 -5.80
N ARG A 99 17.59 1.01 -5.14
CA ARG A 99 17.56 2.27 -4.37
C ARG A 99 17.20 3.48 -5.23
N LYS A 100 17.87 3.62 -6.38
CA LYS A 100 17.58 4.71 -7.33
C LYS A 100 16.17 4.59 -7.90
N ALA A 101 15.76 3.37 -8.23
CA ALA A 101 14.43 3.09 -8.75
C ALA A 101 13.34 3.49 -7.74
N VAL A 102 13.43 3.04 -6.49
CA VAL A 102 12.40 3.34 -5.49
C VAL A 102 12.35 4.83 -5.13
N LYS A 103 13.50 5.51 -5.10
CA LYS A 103 13.55 6.97 -4.91
C LYS A 103 12.86 7.71 -6.05
N LYS A 104 13.04 7.27 -7.31
CA LYS A 104 12.37 7.87 -8.46
C LYS A 104 10.88 7.57 -8.49
N ILE A 105 10.48 6.34 -8.16
CA ILE A 105 9.08 5.91 -7.99
C ILE A 105 8.37 6.79 -6.95
N ARG A 106 9.01 7.05 -5.80
CA ARG A 106 8.49 7.97 -4.77
C ARG A 106 8.24 9.37 -5.33
N LEU A 107 9.17 9.94 -6.09
CA LEU A 107 9.00 11.27 -6.68
C LEU A 107 7.85 11.30 -7.68
N LEU A 108 7.81 10.34 -8.61
CA LEU A 108 6.76 10.25 -9.63
C LEU A 108 5.37 10.07 -9.03
N SER A 109 5.23 9.23 -8.01
CA SER A 109 3.95 8.99 -7.34
C SER A 109 3.43 10.20 -6.56
N LYS A 110 4.29 11.15 -6.19
CA LYS A 110 3.89 12.43 -5.56
C LYS A 110 3.45 13.48 -6.57
N GLU A 111 4.03 13.49 -7.77
CA GLU A 111 3.78 14.53 -8.78
C GLU A 111 2.32 14.57 -9.25
N ASN A 112 1.71 13.43 -9.58
CA ASN A 112 0.32 13.40 -10.03
C ASN A 112 -0.39 12.05 -9.75
N PRO A 113 -1.74 12.01 -9.82
CA PRO A 113 -2.51 10.78 -9.68
C PRO A 113 -2.29 9.74 -10.79
N GLU A 114 -2.07 10.17 -12.04
CA GLU A 114 -1.91 9.27 -13.19
C GLU A 114 -0.67 8.38 -13.05
N ASN A 115 0.44 8.92 -12.54
CA ASN A 115 1.66 8.18 -12.25
C ASN A 115 1.41 7.09 -11.21
N ARG A 116 0.53 7.34 -10.23
CA ARG A 116 0.18 6.34 -9.21
C ARG A 116 -0.55 5.15 -9.84
N ILE A 117 -1.50 5.44 -10.74
CA ILE A 117 -2.21 4.43 -11.53
C ILE A 117 -1.22 3.65 -12.39
N LEU A 118 -0.30 4.35 -13.06
CA LEU A 118 0.67 3.76 -13.98
C LEU A 118 1.68 2.85 -13.28
N ILE A 119 2.25 3.29 -12.15
CA ILE A 119 3.17 2.50 -11.32
C ILE A 119 2.47 1.25 -10.78
N ALA A 120 1.24 1.41 -10.26
CA ALA A 120 0.45 0.29 -9.75
C ALA A 120 0.10 -0.70 -10.86
N ASN A 121 -0.36 -0.19 -12.02
CA ASN A 121 -0.62 -0.98 -13.21
C ASN A 121 0.61 -1.78 -13.61
N ASN A 122 1.80 -1.17 -13.66
CA ASN A 122 3.05 -1.88 -13.97
C ASN A 122 3.50 -2.90 -12.90
N GLY A 123 2.76 -3.07 -11.81
CA GLY A 123 3.08 -4.06 -10.77
C GLY A 123 4.14 -3.57 -9.78
N GLY A 124 4.27 -2.25 -9.58
CA GLY A 124 5.26 -1.69 -8.66
C GLY A 124 5.01 -1.99 -7.18
N ILE A 125 3.78 -2.28 -6.77
CA ILE A 125 3.41 -2.44 -5.35
C ILE A 125 4.13 -3.64 -4.68
N PRO A 126 4.08 -4.88 -5.22
CA PRO A 126 4.74 -6.01 -4.56
C PRO A 126 6.26 -5.86 -4.40
N PRO A 127 7.04 -5.41 -5.41
CA PRO A 127 8.47 -5.12 -5.23
C PRO A 127 8.75 -4.05 -4.18
N ILE A 128 7.95 -2.99 -4.10
CA ILE A 128 8.08 -1.96 -3.05
C ILE A 128 7.86 -2.55 -1.66
N VAL A 129 6.87 -3.44 -1.50
CA VAL A 129 6.64 -4.16 -0.24
C VAL A 129 7.81 -5.10 0.09
N GLN A 130 8.41 -5.76 -0.90
CA GLN A 130 9.61 -6.58 -0.68
C GLN A 130 10.79 -5.74 -0.17
N LEU A 131 11.01 -4.55 -0.75
CA LEU A 131 12.05 -3.62 -0.31
C LEU A 131 11.84 -3.12 1.13
N LEU A 132 10.60 -3.12 1.63
CA LEU A 132 10.29 -2.83 3.03
C LEU A 132 10.61 -3.97 3.99
N ARG A 133 10.46 -5.21 3.52
CA ARG A 133 10.64 -6.45 4.30
C ARG A 133 12.10 -6.80 4.54
N GLU A 134 12.94 -6.56 3.55
CA GLU A 134 14.30 -7.09 3.54
C GLU A 134 15.23 -6.30 4.50
N PRO A 135 15.88 -6.97 5.47
CA PRO A 135 17.17 -6.52 5.94
C PRO A 135 18.15 -6.89 4.83
N PHE A 136 18.33 -5.98 3.85
CA PHE A 136 19.43 -6.09 2.89
C PHE A 136 20.68 -6.50 3.64
N ARG A 137 21.16 -7.73 3.36
CA ARG A 137 22.21 -8.44 4.09
C ARG A 137 23.20 -7.47 4.75
N PRO A 138 23.27 -7.41 6.09
CA PRO A 138 24.15 -6.48 6.75
C PRO A 138 25.58 -7.01 6.64
N ILE A 139 26.29 -6.63 5.59
CA ILE A 139 27.75 -6.58 5.66
C ILE A 139 28.10 -5.24 6.33
N ILE A 140 27.86 -5.27 7.65
CA ILE A 140 28.43 -4.46 8.75
C ILE A 140 28.71 -2.98 8.45
N GLY A 141 27.84 -2.12 8.99
CA GLY A 141 28.15 -0.73 9.35
C GLY A 141 27.99 0.31 8.24
N VAL A 142 28.61 0.10 7.08
CA VAL A 142 28.63 1.12 6.00
C VAL A 142 27.39 1.05 5.09
N LEU A 143 26.75 -0.13 5.01
CA LEU A 143 25.53 -0.33 4.21
C LEU A 143 24.24 0.12 4.92
N ASN A 144 24.27 0.32 6.24
CA ASN A 144 23.08 0.62 7.05
C ASN A 144 22.41 1.94 6.67
N SER A 145 23.16 2.97 6.28
CA SER A 145 22.58 4.26 5.88
C SER A 145 21.74 4.13 4.60
N GLY A 146 22.26 3.44 3.59
CA GLY A 146 21.55 3.24 2.32
C GLY A 146 20.39 2.25 2.41
N THR A 147 20.40 1.31 3.37
CA THR A 147 19.26 0.41 3.60
C THR A 147 18.11 1.14 4.32
N THR A 148 18.42 2.06 5.22
CA THR A 148 17.41 2.91 5.87
C THR A 148 16.76 3.83 4.85
N GLU A 149 17.54 4.54 4.01
CA GLU A 149 16.99 5.39 2.94
C GLU A 149 16.12 4.60 1.94
N ALA A 150 16.50 3.35 1.60
CA ALA A 150 15.70 2.51 0.72
C ALA A 150 14.35 2.15 1.34
N ARG A 151 14.34 1.76 2.61
CA ARG A 151 13.11 1.45 3.36
C ARG A 151 12.21 2.68 3.48
N GLU A 152 12.78 3.84 3.79
CA GLU A 152 12.07 5.13 3.82
C GLU A 152 11.42 5.47 2.48
N ASN A 153 12.19 5.41 1.40
CA ASN A 153 11.67 5.71 0.07
C ASN A 153 10.60 4.69 -0.35
N SER A 154 10.74 3.43 0.05
CA SER A 154 9.74 2.39 -0.19
C SER A 154 8.44 2.70 0.57
N ALA A 155 8.52 3.07 1.84
CA ALA A 155 7.36 3.43 2.65
C ALA A 155 6.65 4.67 2.06
N ALA A 156 7.41 5.70 1.71
CA ALA A 156 6.87 6.93 1.13
C ALA A 156 6.28 6.72 -0.29
N ALA A 157 6.86 5.83 -1.10
CA ALA A 157 6.28 5.43 -2.38
C ALA A 157 4.97 4.67 -2.16
N LEU A 158 4.94 3.72 -1.24
CA LEU A 158 3.75 2.93 -0.91
C LEU A 158 2.62 3.82 -0.37
N PHE A 159 2.93 4.82 0.45
CA PHE A 159 1.98 5.87 0.88
C PHE A 159 1.37 6.58 -0.32
N SER A 160 2.23 7.11 -1.18
CA SER A 160 1.79 7.91 -2.34
C SER A 160 0.89 7.05 -3.22
N LEU A 161 1.24 5.79 -3.49
CA LEU A 161 0.39 4.87 -4.26
C LEU A 161 -0.94 4.57 -3.57
N SER A 162 -0.96 4.43 -2.25
CA SER A 162 -2.16 4.08 -1.49
C SER A 162 -3.18 5.23 -1.39
N MET A 163 -2.81 6.45 -1.75
CA MET A 163 -3.76 7.57 -1.92
C MET A 163 -4.90 7.25 -2.93
N LEU A 164 -4.71 6.23 -3.78
CA LEU A 164 -5.78 5.64 -4.57
C LEU A 164 -6.43 4.50 -3.78
N ASP A 165 -7.74 4.58 -3.55
CA ASP A 165 -8.51 3.58 -2.79
C ASP A 165 -8.31 2.16 -3.33
N GLU A 166 -8.19 2.01 -4.64
CA GLU A 166 -7.97 0.74 -5.30
C GLU A 166 -6.64 0.08 -4.93
N ASN A 167 -5.60 0.86 -4.65
CA ASN A 167 -4.28 0.34 -4.31
C ASN A 167 -4.22 -0.21 -2.88
N LYS A 168 -5.10 0.25 -1.99
CA LYS A 168 -5.08 -0.09 -0.55
C LYS A 168 -5.26 -1.59 -0.33
N VAL A 169 -6.19 -2.21 -1.05
CA VAL A 169 -6.41 -3.66 -0.98
C VAL A 169 -5.20 -4.42 -1.52
N THR A 170 -4.57 -3.93 -2.60
CA THR A 170 -3.35 -4.52 -3.15
C THR A 170 -2.18 -4.47 -2.18
N VAL A 171 -2.05 -3.39 -1.41
CA VAL A 171 -1.05 -3.29 -0.33
C VAL A 171 -1.31 -4.32 0.75
N GLY A 172 -2.57 -4.49 1.17
CA GLY A 172 -2.97 -5.53 2.13
C GLY A 172 -2.67 -6.94 1.63
N LEU A 173 -3.07 -7.27 0.39
CA LEU A 173 -2.83 -8.57 -0.24
C LEU A 173 -1.34 -8.86 -0.53
N SER A 174 -0.51 -7.82 -0.63
CA SER A 174 0.94 -7.96 -0.77
C SER A 174 1.62 -8.11 0.61
N ASP A 175 0.84 -8.28 1.68
CA ASP A 175 1.30 -8.30 3.06
C ASP A 175 2.19 -7.07 3.41
N GLY A 176 1.77 -5.89 2.96
CA GLY A 176 2.49 -4.64 3.21
C GLY A 176 2.33 -4.11 4.64
N ILE A 177 1.36 -4.60 5.41
CA ILE A 177 1.03 -4.07 6.74
C ILE A 177 2.09 -4.44 7.80
N PRO A 178 2.51 -5.71 7.96
CA PRO A 178 3.48 -6.06 8.99
C PRO A 178 4.84 -5.33 8.88
N PRO A 179 5.45 -5.16 7.68
CA PRO A 179 6.69 -4.41 7.53
C PRO A 179 6.58 -2.93 7.92
N LEU A 180 5.41 -2.32 7.71
CA LEU A 180 5.15 -0.95 8.14
C LEU A 180 5.04 -0.86 9.66
N VAL A 181 4.34 -1.80 10.29
CA VAL A 181 4.24 -1.88 11.77
C VAL A 181 5.64 -2.05 12.38
N ASP A 182 6.46 -2.95 11.82
CA ASP A 182 7.85 -3.14 12.23
C ASP A 182 8.67 -1.85 12.09
N LEU A 183 8.51 -1.12 10.98
CA LEU A 183 9.20 0.15 10.76
C LEU A 183 8.95 1.15 11.91
N LEU A 184 7.72 1.21 12.43
CA LEU A 184 7.36 2.13 13.52
C LEU A 184 7.85 1.63 14.90
N GLN A 185 7.81 0.32 15.12
CA GLN A 185 8.14 -0.32 16.40
C GLN A 185 9.64 -0.52 16.60
N ASN A 186 10.36 -0.88 15.54
CA ASN A 186 11.76 -1.31 15.58
C ASN A 186 12.69 -0.46 14.69
N GLY A 187 12.17 0.55 14.00
CA GLY A 187 12.97 1.44 13.15
C GLY A 187 14.08 2.14 13.93
N THR A 188 15.31 2.07 13.39
CA THR A 188 16.52 2.64 14.00
C THR A 188 16.53 4.17 14.04
N ASP A 189 15.67 4.83 13.27
CA ASP A 189 15.63 6.29 13.19
C ASP A 189 14.19 6.83 13.23
N ARG A 190 13.66 6.95 14.45
CA ARG A 190 12.38 7.65 14.69
C ARG A 190 12.47 9.16 14.42
N SER A 191 13.67 9.70 14.13
CA SER A 191 13.95 11.14 14.13
C SER A 191 13.83 11.83 12.76
N LEU A 192 13.82 11.10 11.64
CA LEU A 192 13.88 11.65 10.28
C LEU A 192 12.54 11.67 9.51
N GLY A 193 11.45 12.04 10.19
CA GLY A 193 10.14 12.22 9.55
C GLY A 193 9.36 10.92 9.30
N MET A 194 10.02 9.77 9.18
CA MET A 194 9.42 8.44 8.89
C MET A 194 8.15 8.09 9.68
N VAL A 195 8.08 8.52 10.94
CA VAL A 195 6.94 8.29 11.83
C VAL A 195 5.68 8.97 11.30
N ASP A 196 5.78 10.18 10.75
CA ASP A 196 4.64 10.90 10.17
C ASP A 196 4.10 10.19 8.93
N GLU A 197 5.00 9.81 8.01
CA GLU A 197 4.64 9.06 6.81
C GLU A 197 4.02 7.70 7.17
N ALA A 198 4.60 6.98 8.13
CA ALA A 198 4.08 5.69 8.58
C ALA A 198 2.70 5.83 9.24
N LEU A 199 2.52 6.79 10.15
CA LEU A 199 1.21 7.09 10.77
C LEU A 199 0.14 7.47 9.72
N SER A 200 0.54 8.17 8.66
CA SER A 200 -0.36 8.48 7.54
C SER A 200 -0.80 7.22 6.78
N ILE A 201 0.07 6.21 6.63
CA ILE A 201 -0.30 4.91 6.05
C ILE A 201 -1.21 4.14 6.99
N PHE A 202 -0.96 4.15 8.31
CA PHE A 202 -1.83 3.46 9.26
C PHE A 202 -3.23 4.05 9.34
N LEU A 203 -3.36 5.37 9.21
CA LEU A 203 -4.68 6.02 9.14
C LEU A 203 -5.48 5.49 7.95
N LEU A 204 -4.78 5.32 6.84
CA LEU A 204 -5.35 4.77 5.62
C LEU A 204 -5.73 3.29 5.77
N LEU A 205 -4.86 2.48 6.38
CA LEU A 205 -5.11 1.07 6.65
C LEU A 205 -6.23 0.87 7.68
N ALA A 206 -6.40 1.79 8.64
CA ALA A 206 -7.48 1.77 9.62
C ALA A 206 -8.87 1.84 8.97
N SER A 207 -8.99 2.38 7.76
CA SER A 207 -10.25 2.36 6.99
C SER A 207 -10.61 0.98 6.42
N HIS A 208 -9.70 -0.01 6.46
CA HIS A 208 -9.87 -1.34 5.86
C HIS A 208 -9.90 -2.47 6.91
N PRO A 209 -10.75 -3.51 6.76
CA PRO A 209 -10.83 -4.61 7.72
C PRO A 209 -9.49 -5.34 7.96
N GLU A 210 -8.71 -5.58 6.91
CA GLU A 210 -7.42 -6.29 7.00
C GLU A 210 -6.39 -5.44 7.75
N GLY A 211 -6.37 -4.14 7.46
CA GLY A 211 -5.55 -3.15 8.15
C GLY A 211 -5.85 -3.10 9.65
N ARG A 212 -7.13 -3.04 10.01
CA ARG A 212 -7.61 -2.98 11.40
C ARG A 212 -7.15 -4.17 12.25
N ASN A 213 -7.12 -5.39 11.69
CA ASN A 213 -6.69 -6.56 12.45
C ASN A 213 -5.22 -6.48 12.87
N GLU A 214 -4.36 -5.98 12.00
CA GLU A 214 -2.92 -5.84 12.28
C GLU A 214 -2.62 -4.65 13.19
N ILE A 215 -3.20 -3.48 12.92
CA ILE A 215 -2.95 -2.27 13.71
C ILE A 215 -3.80 -2.18 14.99
N GLY A 216 -4.86 -2.98 15.10
CA GLY A 216 -5.66 -3.11 16.32
C GLY A 216 -5.01 -3.99 17.40
N ARG A 217 -3.82 -4.54 17.14
CA ARG A 217 -3.05 -5.30 18.14
C ARG A 217 -2.64 -4.40 19.30
N LEU A 218 -2.69 -4.95 20.51
CA LEU A 218 -2.35 -4.22 21.74
C LEU A 218 -0.95 -3.57 21.68
N SER A 219 0.04 -4.30 21.16
CA SER A 219 1.41 -3.79 21.01
C SER A 219 1.51 -2.56 20.09
N PHE A 220 0.68 -2.49 19.05
CA PHE A 220 0.66 -1.33 18.17
C PHE A 220 -0.13 -0.16 18.78
N ILE A 221 -1.22 -0.45 19.50
CA ILE A 221 -1.96 0.55 20.28
C ILE A 221 -1.05 1.19 21.33
N GLU A 222 -0.18 0.41 22.00
CA GLU A 222 0.85 0.94 22.91
C GLU A 222 1.80 1.90 22.20
N THR A 223 2.26 1.55 20.99
CA THR A 223 3.11 2.43 20.17
C THR A 223 2.39 3.73 19.80
N LEU A 224 1.09 3.69 19.45
CA LEU A 224 0.31 4.89 19.14
C LEU A 224 0.14 5.79 20.38
N VAL A 225 -0.10 5.20 21.55
CA VAL A 225 -0.19 5.92 22.83
C VAL A 225 1.15 6.56 23.20
N GLU A 226 2.27 5.89 22.97
CA GLU A 226 3.62 6.46 23.13
C GLU A 226 3.84 7.67 22.23
N LEU A 227 3.49 7.56 20.95
CA LEU A 227 3.63 8.67 19.99
C LEU A 227 2.74 9.86 20.35
N MET A 228 1.55 9.63 20.91
CA MET A 228 0.70 10.69 21.45
C MET A 228 1.31 11.39 22.67
N LYS A 229 2.07 10.68 23.50
CA LYS A 229 2.71 11.24 24.70
C LYS A 229 3.99 11.99 24.35
N ASP A 230 4.89 11.33 23.65
CA ASP A 230 6.30 11.72 23.52
C ASP A 230 6.70 12.12 22.08
N GLY A 231 5.82 11.95 21.09
CA GLY A 231 6.07 12.30 19.69
C GLY A 231 6.02 13.80 19.39
N THR A 232 6.36 14.16 18.14
CA THR A 232 6.20 15.54 17.63
C THR A 232 4.73 15.96 17.57
N PRO A 233 4.40 17.26 17.50
CA PRO A 233 3.00 17.70 17.37
C PRO A 233 2.23 17.00 16.24
N LYS A 234 2.90 16.77 15.11
CA LYS A 234 2.33 16.05 13.97
C LYS A 234 2.17 14.54 14.24
N ASN A 235 3.16 13.91 14.89
CA ASN A 235 2.99 12.51 15.32
C ASN A 235 1.78 12.35 16.24
N LYS A 236 1.57 13.29 17.17
CA LYS A 236 0.43 13.24 18.10
C LYS A 236 -0.90 13.33 17.37
N GLU A 237 -1.03 14.27 16.44
CA GLU A 237 -2.23 14.44 15.61
C GLU A 237 -2.51 13.19 14.76
N CYS A 238 -1.49 12.68 14.06
CA CYS A 238 -1.65 11.50 13.21
C CYS A 238 -1.96 10.25 14.04
N ALA A 239 -1.25 9.99 15.13
CA ALA A 239 -1.50 8.84 16.00
C ALA A 239 -2.91 8.87 16.63
N THR A 240 -3.37 10.07 17.02
CA THR A 240 -4.74 10.26 17.50
C THR A 240 -5.76 9.94 16.42
N SER A 241 -5.50 10.37 15.18
CA SER A 241 -6.38 10.10 14.03
C SER A 241 -6.49 8.60 13.74
N VAL A 242 -5.36 7.87 13.77
CA VAL A 242 -5.34 6.41 13.60
C VAL A 242 -6.18 5.72 14.69
N LEU A 243 -5.97 6.09 15.96
CA LEU A 243 -6.74 5.52 17.08
C LEU A 243 -8.22 5.85 17.01
N LEU A 244 -8.58 7.07 16.58
CA LEU A 244 -9.96 7.48 16.41
C LEU A 244 -10.66 6.67 15.32
N GLU A 245 -9.99 6.46 14.18
CA GLU A 245 -10.53 5.64 13.08
C GLU A 245 -10.67 4.17 13.50
N LEU A 246 -9.72 3.64 14.27
CA LEU A 246 -9.87 2.30 14.88
C LEU A 246 -11.07 2.27 15.84
N GLY A 247 -11.18 3.27 16.71
CA GLY A 247 -12.22 3.40 17.72
C GLY A 247 -13.63 3.56 17.17
N SER A 248 -13.79 4.22 16.02
CA SER A 248 -15.07 4.37 15.34
C SER A 248 -15.64 3.01 14.88
N THR A 249 -14.77 2.02 14.69
CA THR A 249 -15.13 0.68 14.22
C THR A 249 -15.24 -0.33 15.35
N ASN A 250 -14.40 -0.20 16.38
CA ASN A 250 -14.43 -1.04 17.56
C ASN A 250 -13.97 -0.24 18.79
N SER A 251 -14.90 0.01 19.72
CA SER A 251 -14.65 0.78 20.94
C SER A 251 -13.63 0.13 21.89
N SER A 252 -13.35 -1.17 21.74
CA SER A 252 -12.35 -1.88 22.55
C SER A 252 -10.94 -1.32 22.37
N PHE A 253 -10.60 -0.82 21.17
CA PHE A 253 -9.30 -0.20 20.91
C PHE A 253 -9.12 1.11 21.69
N MET A 254 -10.18 1.92 21.81
CA MET A 254 -10.16 3.15 22.60
C MET A 254 -10.09 2.86 24.11
N LEU A 255 -10.76 1.79 24.57
CA LEU A 255 -10.66 1.34 25.95
C LEU A 255 -9.25 0.85 26.30
N ALA A 256 -8.61 0.11 25.38
CA ALA A 256 -7.21 -0.29 25.54
C ALA A 256 -6.28 0.93 25.59
N ALA A 257 -6.40 1.85 24.62
CA ALA A 257 -5.58 3.07 24.56
C ALA A 257 -5.73 3.94 25.83
N THR A 258 -6.96 4.16 26.30
CA THR A 258 -7.22 4.94 27.52
C THR A 258 -6.69 4.25 28.79
N SER A 259 -6.75 2.92 28.85
CA SER A 259 -6.18 2.14 29.95
C SER A 259 -4.65 2.24 29.97
N ILE A 260 -3.98 2.07 28.83
CA ILE A 260 -2.53 2.23 28.69
C ILE A 260 -2.10 3.65 29.05
N TRP A 261 -2.83 4.65 28.55
CA TRP A 261 -2.55 6.06 28.85
C TRP A 261 -2.62 6.36 30.35
N ARG A 262 -3.62 5.81 31.05
CA ARG A 262 -3.74 5.96 32.50
C ARG A 262 -2.59 5.31 33.24
N LEU A 263 -2.25 4.06 32.91
CA LEU A 263 -1.15 3.32 33.55
C LEU A 263 0.17 4.10 33.43
N ARG A 264 0.44 4.70 32.27
CA ARG A 264 1.67 5.46 31.99
C ARG A 264 1.70 6.90 32.50
N LYS A 265 0.59 7.38 33.10
CA LYS A 265 0.53 8.69 33.76
C LYS A 265 0.95 8.60 35.23
N PHE A 266 0.95 7.40 35.80
CA PHE A 266 1.27 7.13 37.22
C PHE A 266 2.58 6.34 37.41
N SER A 267 3.36 6.19 36.34
CA SER A 267 4.71 5.59 36.30
C SER A 267 5.72 6.65 35.85
#